data_AF-A0A4W5LVZ8-F1
#
_entry.id   AF-A0A4W5LVZ8-F1
#
_cell.length_a   1.000
_cell.length_b   1.000
_cell.length_c   1.000
_cell.angle_alpha   90.00
_cell.angle_beta   90.00
_cell.angle_gamma   90.00
#
_symmetry.space_group_name_H-M   'P 1'
#
loop_
_entity.id
_entity.type
_entity.pdbx_description
1 polymer ?
#
loop_
_entity_poly.entity_id
_entity_poly.type
_entity_poly.pdbx_seq_one_letter_code
_entity_poly.pdbx_strand_id
1 'polypeptide(L)'
;MGGRRDLTYNVLCKRCGPEPDQCQLCGEELRFVPRPQGLTNTTVTVMDFSAHANYTFEIESLNGVSKMINYPRPVAAIMVSTDQGDF
;
A
#
# COMPACT_ATOMS: atom_id res chain seq x y z
N MET A 1 19.72 -17.01 -4.11
CA MET A 1 19.40 -15.67 -3.57
C MET A 1 19.88 -14.60 -4.55
N GLY A 2 19.13 -14.36 -5.62
CA GLY A 2 19.43 -13.34 -6.63
C GLY A 2 18.70 -12.05 -6.29
N GLY A 3 19.15 -11.35 -5.25
CA GLY A 3 18.58 -10.07 -4.84
C GLY A 3 19.33 -8.93 -5.53
N ARG A 4 18.70 -8.26 -6.49
CA ARG A 4 19.16 -6.92 -6.89
C ARG A 4 19.02 -6.03 -5.65
N ARG A 5 20.15 -5.48 -5.18
CA ARG A 5 20.25 -4.72 -3.92
C ARG A 5 19.68 -3.30 -4.01
N ASP A 6 19.08 -2.99 -5.15
CA ASP A 6 18.52 -1.69 -5.55
C ASP A 6 16.98 -1.73 -5.69
N LEU A 7 16.33 -2.81 -5.23
CA LEU A 7 14.88 -2.91 -5.10
C LEU A 7 14.40 -2.24 -3.82
N THR A 8 13.46 -1.31 -3.97
CA THR A 8 12.70 -0.71 -2.87
C THR A 8 11.21 -0.84 -3.16
N TYR A 9 10.40 -0.87 -2.12
CA TYR A 9 8.95 -0.97 -2.22
C TYR A 9 8.30 0.27 -1.61
N ASN A 10 7.24 0.73 -2.28
CA ASN A 10 6.36 1.76 -1.77
C ASN A 10 4.96 1.18 -1.62
N VAL A 11 4.27 1.54 -0.55
CA VAL A 11 2.90 1.15 -0.28
C VAL A 11 2.05 2.40 -0.23
N LEU A 12 1.05 2.45 -1.10
CA LEU A 12 0.04 3.50 -1.14
C LEU A 12 -1.27 2.93 -0.60
N CYS A 13 -1.92 3.64 0.31
CA CYS A 13 -3.22 3.26 0.84
C CYS A 13 -4.31 4.18 0.32
N LYS A 14 -5.39 3.57 -0.19
CA LYS A 14 -6.63 4.22 -0.57
C LYS A 14 -7.78 3.61 0.20
N ARG A 15 -8.64 4.42 0.81
CA ARG A 15 -9.91 4.01 1.38
C ARG A 15 -10.99 4.34 0.36
N CYS A 16 -11.66 3.31 -0.14
CA CYS A 16 -12.76 3.49 -1.09
C CYS A 16 -14.08 3.31 -0.36
N GLY A 17 -14.97 4.29 -0.53
CA GLY A 17 -16.35 4.18 -0.09
C GLY A 17 -17.13 3.11 -0.88
N PRO A 18 -18.43 2.94 -0.60
CA PRO A 18 -19.30 2.06 -1.37
C PRO A 18 -19.41 2.48 -2.84
N GLU A 19 -19.12 3.74 -3.15
CA GLU A 19 -19.06 4.25 -4.53
C GLU A 19 -17.60 4.28 -5.04
N PRO A 20 -17.34 3.78 -6.26
CA PRO A 20 -15.99 3.68 -6.82
C PRO A 20 -15.29 5.02 -7.05
N ASP A 21 -16.05 6.12 -7.16
CA ASP A 21 -15.51 7.49 -7.26
C ASP A 21 -15.11 8.10 -5.91
N GLN A 22 -15.44 7.44 -4.79
CA GLN A 22 -15.10 7.91 -3.44
C GLN A 22 -13.87 7.20 -2.87
N CYS A 23 -12.80 7.09 -3.67
CA CYS A 23 -11.50 6.60 -3.18
C CYS A 23 -10.63 7.78 -2.71
N GLN A 24 -10.31 7.82 -1.42
CA GLN A 24 -9.46 8.83 -0.80
C GLN A 24 -8.16 8.21 -0.30
N LEU A 25 -7.07 8.96 -0.30
CA LEU A 25 -5.81 8.48 0.30
C LEU A 25 -5.99 8.36 1.82
N CYS A 26 -5.49 7.27 2.41
CA CYS A 26 -5.60 7.04 3.86
C CYS A 26 -4.81 8.07 4.68
N GLY A 27 -3.85 8.79 4.07
CA GLY A 27 -3.07 9.82 4.75
C GLY A 27 -2.38 9.29 6.01
N GLU A 28 -2.65 9.91 7.16
CA GLU A 28 -2.17 9.51 8.48
C GLU A 28 -3.21 8.70 9.29
N GLU A 29 -4.33 8.29 8.68
CA GLU A 29 -5.37 7.47 9.32
C GLU A 29 -4.81 6.12 9.80
N LEU A 30 -3.92 5.53 8.99
CA LEU A 30 -3.28 4.25 9.28
C LEU A 30 -1.83 4.43 9.70
N ARG A 31 -1.39 3.59 10.64
CA ARG A 31 -0.01 3.57 11.11
C ARG A 31 0.78 2.46 10.44
N PHE A 32 1.80 2.86 9.68
CA PHE A 32 2.72 1.95 8.98
C PHE A 32 4.04 1.81 9.74
N VAL A 33 4.45 0.58 10.02
CA VAL A 33 5.72 0.26 10.67
C VAL A 33 6.44 -0.86 9.90
N PRO A 34 7.63 -0.61 9.31
CA PRO A 34 8.30 0.69 9.15
C PRO A 34 7.57 1.62 8.15
N ARG A 35 8.14 2.79 7.84
CA ARG A 35 7.50 3.77 6.93
C ARG A 35 7.14 3.13 5.59
N PRO A 36 6.00 3.49 4.98
CA PRO A 36 5.47 2.80 3.80
C PRO A 36 6.23 3.11 2.50
N GLN A 37 7.21 4.01 2.52
CA GLN A 37 8.02 4.38 1.36
C GLN A 37 9.48 3.97 1.54
N GLY A 38 10.12 3.52 0.47
CA GLY A 38 11.54 3.13 0.47
C GLY A 38 11.81 1.85 1.27
N LEU A 39 10.81 0.97 1.37
CA LEU A 39 10.94 -0.30 2.07
C LEU A 39 11.95 -1.20 1.36
N THR A 40 12.99 -1.62 2.06
CA THR A 40 13.91 -2.66 1.57
C THR A 40 13.46 -4.06 1.95
N ASN A 41 12.66 -4.17 3.02
CA ASN A 41 12.03 -5.41 3.44
C ASN A 41 10.71 -5.65 2.69
N THR A 42 10.36 -6.91 2.51
CA THR A 42 9.11 -7.35 1.87
C THR A 42 7.94 -7.46 2.85
N THR A 43 8.03 -6.77 4.00
CA THR A 43 7.04 -6.85 5.07
C THR A 43 6.87 -5.47 5.70
N VAL A 44 5.61 -5.06 5.84
CA VAL A 44 5.19 -3.85 6.55
C VAL A 44 4.00 -4.20 7.42
N THR A 45 3.95 -3.66 8.63
CA THR A 45 2.82 -3.79 9.53
C THR A 45 1.96 -2.53 9.44
N VAL A 46 0.67 -2.72 9.22
CA VAL A 46 -0.32 -1.64 9.17
C VAL A 46 -1.23 -1.80 10.40
N MET A 47 -1.49 -0.70 11.08
CA MET A 47 -2.28 -0.63 12.33
C MET A 47 -3.25 0.54 12.25
N ASP A 48 -4.12 0.64 13.28
CA ASP A 48 -5.09 1.72 13.45
C ASP A 48 -6.16 1.78 12.34
N PHE A 49 -6.56 0.61 11.85
CA PHE A 49 -7.65 0.48 10.88
C PHE A 49 -8.98 0.99 11.47
N SER A 50 -9.68 1.82 10.70
CA SER A 50 -11.07 2.18 11.01
C SER A 50 -11.98 0.99 10.78
N ALA A 51 -12.93 0.77 11.67
CA ALA A 51 -13.96 -0.25 11.49
C ALA A 51 -14.87 0.09 10.30
N HIS A 52 -15.43 -0.95 9.68
CA HIS A 52 -16.37 -0.89 8.55
C HIS A 52 -15.83 -0.12 7.34
N ALA A 53 -14.53 -0.26 7.07
CA ALA A 53 -13.87 0.41 5.96
C ALA A 53 -13.20 -0.60 5.01
N ASN A 54 -13.22 -0.26 3.72
CA ASN A 54 -12.52 -0.99 2.66
C ASN A 54 -11.25 -0.22 2.29
N TYR A 55 -10.10 -0.82 2.60
CA TYR A 55 -8.79 -0.30 2.29
C TYR A 55 -8.19 -1.05 1.10
N THR A 56 -7.62 -0.31 0.16
CA THR A 56 -6.87 -0.81 -0.98
C THR A 56 -5.43 -0.37 -0.85
N PHE A 57 -4.53 -1.34 -0.79
CA PHE A 57 -3.09 -1.13 -0.72
C PHE A 57 -2.48 -1.41 -2.09
N GLU A 58 -1.84 -0.42 -2.69
CA GLU A 58 -1.07 -0.54 -3.92
C GLU A 58 0.41 -0.62 -3.56
N ILE A 59 1.04 -1.75 -3.88
CA ILE A 59 2.46 -2.01 -3.65
C ILE A 59 3.20 -1.81 -4.96
N GLU A 60 4.03 -0.78 -4.98
CA GLU A 60 4.89 -0.42 -6.09
C GLU A 60 6.32 -0.93 -5.83
N SER A 61 6.93 -1.54 -6.85
CA SER A 61 8.34 -1.92 -6.83
C SER A 61 9.19 -0.93 -7.63
N LEU A 62 10.21 -0.39 -6.98
CA LEU A 62 11.12 0.60 -7.55
C LEU A 62 12.53 0.03 -7.60
N ASN A 63 13.08 -0.08 -8.81
CA ASN A 63 14.52 -0.30 -9.02
C ASN A 63 15.22 1.04 -9.28
N GLY A 64 16.54 1.12 -9.05
CA GLY A 64 17.36 2.30 -9.33
C GLY A 64 17.29 2.81 -10.79
N VAL A 65 16.84 1.97 -11.72
CA VAL A 65 16.67 2.27 -13.16
C VAL A 65 15.22 2.61 -13.53
N SER A 66 14.25 2.37 -12.64
CA SER A 66 12.83 2.57 -12.92
C SER A 66 12.41 4.03 -12.96
N LYS A 67 13.27 5.01 -12.65
CA LYS A 67 12.97 6.46 -12.78
C LYS A 67 12.70 6.93 -14.23
N MET A 68 12.89 6.06 -15.23
CA MET A 68 12.94 6.46 -16.66
C MET A 68 11.72 6.02 -17.50
N ILE A 69 10.69 5.40 -16.93
CA ILE A 69 9.63 4.73 -17.70
C ILE A 69 8.27 5.43 -17.53
N ASN A 70 7.72 5.97 -18.64
CA ASN A 70 6.40 6.59 -18.80
C ASN A 70 5.22 5.57 -18.89
N TYR A 71 5.42 4.33 -18.47
CA TYR A 71 4.39 3.29 -18.46
C TYR A 71 3.83 3.10 -17.05
N PRO A 72 2.55 2.70 -16.89
CA PRO A 72 2.01 2.38 -15.58
C PRO A 72 2.89 1.31 -14.95
N ARG A 73 3.54 1.66 -13.84
CA ARG A 73 4.43 0.75 -13.13
C ARG A 73 3.60 -0.45 -12.67
N PRO A 74 4.13 -1.68 -12.76
CA PRO A 74 3.42 -2.83 -12.26
C PRO A 74 3.21 -2.65 -10.76
N VAL A 75 1.95 -2.46 -10.36
CA VAL A 75 1.51 -2.36 -8.97
C VAL A 75 0.73 -3.62 -8.62
N ALA A 76 1.01 -4.17 -7.44
CA ALA A 76 0.15 -5.18 -6.85
C ALA A 76 -0.89 -4.48 -5.97
N ALA A 77 -2.18 -4.74 -6.18
CA ALA A 77 -3.24 -4.18 -5.36
C ALA A 77 -3.84 -5.26 -4.44
N ILE A 78 -3.99 -4.94 -3.16
CA ILE A 78 -4.59 -5.82 -2.15
C ILE A 78 -5.72 -5.04 -1.49
N MET A 79 -6.91 -5.64 -1.42
CA MET A 79 -8.06 -5.08 -0.73
C MET A 79 -8.24 -5.74 0.63
N VAL A 80 -8.39 -4.92 1.67
CA VAL A 80 -8.59 -5.30 3.05
C VAL A 80 -9.89 -4.65 3.51
N SER A 81 -10.90 -5.49 3.71
CA SER A 81 -12.16 -5.08 4.33
C SER A 81 -12.07 -5.31 5.82
N THR A 82 -12.41 -4.29 6.59
CA THR A 82 -12.41 -4.34 8.05
C THR A 82 -13.86 -4.35 8.51
N ASP A 83 -14.50 -5.51 8.57
CA ASP A 83 -15.77 -5.65 9.26
C ASP A 83 -15.48 -5.77 10.76
N GLN A 84 -16.13 -4.95 11.58
CA GLN A 84 -16.02 -5.15 13.02
C GLN A 84 -16.76 -6.46 13.32
N GLY A 85 -16.02 -7.52 13.62
CA GLY A 85 -16.59 -8.67 14.30
C GLY A 85 -17.08 -8.19 15.66
N ASP A 86 -18.38 -7.91 15.76
CA ASP A 86 -19.09 -7.87 17.03
C ASP A 86 -18.75 -9.17 17.78
N PHE A 87 -18.16 -9.03 18.97
CA PHE A 87 -17.93 -10.14 19.90
C PHE A 87 -19.16 -10.36 20.78
#